data_AF-A0A316FY46-F1
#
_entry.id   AF-A0A316FY46-F1
#
_cell.length_a   1.000
_cell.length_b   1.000
_cell.length_c   1.000
_cell.angle_alpha   90.00
_cell.angle_beta   90.00
_cell.angle_gamma   90.00
#
_symmetry.space_group_name_H-M   'P 1'
#
loop_
_entity.id
_entity.type
_entity.pdbx_description
1 polymer ?
#
loop_
_entity_poly.entity_id
_entity_poly.type
_entity_poly.pdbx_seq_one_letter_code
_entity_poly.pdbx_strand_id
1 'polypeptide(L)'
;MRHTTRRLLTGTLLVLAAGAGLAGSPAAAQAAGISATIDVHSELKVRSAPSWSASVVGTLKDGRKVSVDCAVTGQKVSGKVRTTTQWDRLTDGRYVSHAYVRTSAAVPACDTTAGSRAYVSGKIRTGDGAVNVRSGPSTSSTVVRRAADGSPVKIVCAVTGPKVKGTVRTTALWDRLTDGRYVSHAYVISGTVRACPPAAPAPAVPAQTPEQFIAAAVPGAQQGWREYGVPASVTIAQAVLESGWGRSSLSAVDRNYFGIKCQNGAFGPHATGCHVYETTECDKAGKCFATSDAFRTYASMARSFRDHGHFLRSNKRYAPAFTHTKDANKFIMAVWKAGYATDPKYYTKVTGIMTNYDLYRYDTWK
;
A
#
# COMPACT_ATOMS: atom_id res chain seq x y z
N MET A 1 36.76 53.00 23.50
CA MET A 1 36.11 53.34 24.78
C MET A 1 35.98 52.06 25.61
N ARG A 2 36.61 52.05 26.79
CA ARG A 2 36.31 51.32 28.04
C ARG A 2 35.75 49.88 27.96
N HIS A 3 36.67 48.93 28.16
CA HIS A 3 36.72 47.91 29.23
C HIS A 3 35.45 47.45 29.99
N THR A 4 35.48 46.12 30.28
CA THR A 4 35.08 45.42 31.55
C THR A 4 33.57 45.22 31.79
N THR A 5 33.01 44.14 32.36
CA THR A 5 33.50 43.00 33.16
C THR A 5 32.38 41.95 33.37
N ARG A 6 32.78 40.69 33.60
CA ARG A 6 32.33 39.70 34.63
C ARG A 6 30.84 39.35 34.91
N ARG A 7 30.67 38.01 34.93
CA ARG A 7 30.12 37.10 35.97
C ARG A 7 28.61 36.83 36.09
N LEU A 8 28.30 35.54 35.91
CA LEU A 8 27.58 34.61 36.80
C LEU A 8 26.46 35.18 37.68
N LEU A 9 25.26 34.58 37.60
CA LEU A 9 24.63 33.83 38.70
C LEU A 9 23.31 33.15 38.27
N THR A 10 23.13 31.99 38.87
CA THR A 10 21.95 31.14 39.06
C THR A 10 20.61 31.87 39.22
N GLY A 11 19.55 31.26 38.68
CA GLY A 11 18.16 31.62 38.99
C GLY A 11 17.20 30.49 38.62
N THR A 12 17.14 29.46 39.47
CA THR A 12 16.00 28.52 39.51
C THR A 12 14.74 29.29 39.89
N LEU A 13 13.75 29.32 38.99
CA LEU A 13 12.40 29.74 39.31
C LEU A 13 11.46 28.54 39.13
N LEU A 14 11.15 27.93 40.27
CA LEU A 14 9.99 27.08 40.49
C LEU A 14 8.75 27.96 40.28
N VAL A 15 7.86 27.59 39.36
CA VAL A 15 6.47 28.04 39.38
C VAL A 15 5.61 26.80 39.60
N LEU A 16 5.18 26.65 40.86
CA LEU A 16 4.04 25.83 41.25
C LEU A 16 2.77 26.61 40.92
N ALA A 17 1.95 26.08 40.01
CA ALA A 17 0.54 26.42 39.93
C ALA A 17 -0.25 25.10 39.98
N ALA A 18 -0.88 24.88 41.13
CA ALA A 18 -1.86 23.82 41.35
C ALA A 18 -3.29 24.41 41.25
N GLY A 19 -4.20 23.64 40.66
CA GLY A 19 -5.64 23.92 40.55
C GLY A 19 -6.19 23.33 39.24
N ALA A 20 -6.60 22.05 39.20
CA ALA A 20 -7.96 21.54 39.49
C ALA A 20 -9.02 22.16 38.55
N GLY A 21 -9.78 21.43 37.72
CA GLY A 21 -9.91 19.99 37.52
C GLY A 21 -10.83 19.66 36.32
N LEU A 22 -10.63 18.44 35.82
CA LEU A 22 -11.60 17.47 35.26
C LEU A 22 -12.80 17.96 34.42
N ALA A 23 -12.70 17.76 33.10
CA ALA A 23 -13.78 17.20 32.27
C ALA A 23 -13.21 16.74 30.91
N GLY A 24 -12.32 15.73 30.92
CA GLY A 24 -11.94 15.01 29.71
C GLY A 24 -12.79 13.75 29.60
N SER A 25 -13.86 13.79 28.82
CA SER A 25 -14.69 12.63 28.50
C SER A 25 -13.85 11.42 28.09
N PRO A 26 -14.19 10.19 28.54
CA PRO A 26 -13.53 8.98 28.10
C PRO A 26 -14.10 8.59 26.73
N ALA A 27 -13.32 8.66 25.66
CA ALA A 27 -13.54 7.86 24.44
C ALA A 27 -12.56 8.26 23.32
N ALA A 28 -11.40 7.63 23.30
CA ALA A 28 -10.69 7.31 22.05
C ALA A 28 -9.72 6.14 22.30
N ALA A 29 -10.22 5.08 22.95
CA ALA A 29 -9.49 3.83 23.13
C ALA A 29 -10.31 2.66 22.56
N GLN A 30 -10.76 2.78 21.30
CA GLN A 30 -11.32 1.66 20.58
C GLN A 30 -11.17 1.86 19.06
N ALA A 31 -9.99 1.51 18.54
CA ALA A 31 -9.80 1.17 17.13
C ALA A 31 -8.52 0.33 16.88
N ALA A 32 -7.87 -0.18 17.94
CA ALA A 32 -6.84 -1.18 17.77
C ALA A 32 -7.54 -2.54 17.79
N GLY A 33 -7.70 -3.17 16.62
CA GLY A 33 -8.18 -4.55 16.55
C GLY A 33 -7.34 -5.47 17.45
N ILE A 34 -7.92 -6.58 17.88
CA ILE A 34 -7.27 -7.53 18.80
C ILE A 34 -6.02 -8.09 18.12
N SER A 35 -4.87 -7.89 18.77
CA SER A 35 -3.61 -8.44 18.29
C SER A 35 -3.66 -9.96 18.31
N ALA A 36 -3.31 -10.56 17.17
CA ALA A 36 -3.34 -11.99 17.02
C ALA A 36 -2.13 -12.49 16.24
N THR A 37 -1.72 -13.73 16.48
CA THR A 37 -0.62 -14.40 15.81
C THR A 37 -1.13 -15.64 15.09
N ILE A 38 -0.77 -15.77 13.82
CA ILE A 38 -1.06 -16.95 13.02
C ILE A 38 -0.15 -18.09 13.48
N ASP A 39 -0.74 -19.24 13.76
CA ASP A 39 -0.04 -20.44 14.21
C ASP A 39 -0.42 -21.61 13.28
N VAL A 40 0.48 -21.91 12.33
CA VAL A 40 0.33 -22.94 11.29
C VAL A 40 1.66 -23.70 11.13
N HIS A 41 1.73 -24.65 10.20
CA HIS A 41 3.01 -25.29 9.84
C HIS A 41 3.71 -24.60 8.66
N SER A 42 2.95 -23.94 7.79
CA SER A 42 3.49 -23.26 6.61
C SER A 42 2.74 -21.96 6.32
N GLU A 43 1.54 -22.06 5.74
CA GLU A 43 0.71 -20.91 5.39
C GLU A 43 -0.78 -21.15 5.70
N LEU A 44 -1.43 -20.10 6.22
CA LEU A 44 -2.87 -20.02 6.41
C LEU A 44 -3.53 -19.31 5.22
N LYS A 45 -4.52 -19.95 4.61
CA LYS A 45 -5.33 -19.34 3.54
C LYS A 45 -6.29 -18.30 4.13
N VAL A 46 -6.20 -17.06 3.64
CA VAL A 46 -7.13 -15.97 3.92
C VAL A 46 -8.28 -16.04 2.94
N ARG A 47 -9.52 -15.90 3.42
CA ARG A 47 -10.73 -16.14 2.63
C ARG A 47 -11.65 -14.95 2.56
N SER A 48 -12.46 -14.92 1.50
CA SER A 48 -13.44 -13.86 1.24
C SER A 48 -14.71 -13.93 2.12
N ALA A 49 -14.96 -15.08 2.76
CA ALA A 49 -16.08 -15.34 3.65
C ALA A 49 -15.69 -16.43 4.68
N PRO A 50 -16.43 -16.59 5.81
CA PRO A 50 -16.10 -17.53 6.89
C PRO A 50 -16.43 -19.00 6.55
N SER A 51 -15.84 -19.53 5.48
CA SER A 51 -16.09 -20.89 4.98
C SER A 51 -14.87 -21.45 4.24
N TRP A 52 -14.65 -22.78 4.27
CA TRP A 52 -13.61 -23.44 3.46
C TRP A 52 -13.92 -23.45 1.97
N SER A 53 -15.17 -23.24 1.57
CA SER A 53 -15.55 -23.10 0.16
C SER A 53 -15.38 -21.67 -0.36
N ALA A 54 -15.17 -20.69 0.51
CA ALA A 54 -14.96 -19.31 0.11
C ALA A 54 -13.63 -19.14 -0.62
N SER A 55 -13.61 -18.24 -1.62
CA SER A 55 -12.40 -18.00 -2.41
C SER A 55 -11.22 -17.59 -1.53
N VAL A 56 -10.05 -18.14 -1.85
CA VAL A 56 -8.79 -17.76 -1.22
C VAL A 56 -8.37 -16.42 -1.81
N VAL A 57 -8.18 -15.42 -0.96
CA VAL A 57 -7.85 -14.04 -1.31
C VAL A 57 -6.48 -13.61 -0.76
N GLY A 58 -5.72 -14.56 -0.23
CA GLY A 58 -4.36 -14.35 0.26
C GLY A 58 -3.85 -15.52 1.10
N THR A 59 -2.60 -15.44 1.52
CA THR A 59 -2.00 -16.36 2.50
C THR A 59 -1.25 -15.59 3.59
N LEU A 60 -1.17 -16.19 4.78
CA LEU A 60 -0.42 -15.67 5.92
C LEU A 60 0.55 -16.75 6.41
N LYS A 61 1.80 -16.38 6.66
CA LYS A 61 2.82 -17.31 7.15
C LYS A 61 2.68 -17.59 8.64
N ASP A 62 3.27 -18.69 9.10
CA ASP A 62 3.42 -18.98 10.52
C ASP A 62 4.10 -17.83 11.28
N GLY A 63 3.66 -17.57 12.51
CA GLY A 63 4.13 -16.47 13.35
C GLY A 63 3.70 -15.08 12.90
N ARG A 64 2.95 -14.93 11.80
CA ARG A 64 2.52 -13.62 11.32
C ARG A 64 1.57 -12.95 12.32
N LYS A 65 1.88 -11.73 12.74
CA LYS A 65 0.96 -10.89 13.51
C LYS A 65 -0.10 -10.25 12.60
N VAL A 66 -1.35 -10.28 13.06
CA VAL A 66 -2.54 -9.71 12.40
C VAL A 66 -3.42 -9.01 13.44
N SER A 67 -4.35 -8.18 12.96
CA SER A 67 -5.37 -7.54 13.80
C SER A 67 -6.73 -8.13 13.47
N VAL A 68 -7.40 -8.66 14.50
CA VAL A 68 -8.75 -9.20 14.42
C VAL A 68 -9.73 -8.11 14.82
N ASP A 69 -10.72 -7.87 13.97
CA ASP A 69 -11.82 -6.95 14.24
C ASP A 69 -12.84 -7.61 15.15
N CYS A 70 -13.37 -8.75 14.71
CA CYS A 70 -14.43 -9.47 15.39
C CYS A 70 -14.56 -10.91 14.89
N ALA A 71 -15.38 -11.70 15.58
CA ALA A 71 -15.59 -13.12 15.31
C ALA A 71 -16.97 -13.37 14.68
N VAL A 72 -17.03 -14.20 13.65
CA VAL A 72 -18.28 -14.73 13.08
C VAL A 72 -18.33 -16.24 13.23
N THR A 73 -19.53 -16.80 13.27
CA THR A 73 -19.73 -18.24 13.17
C THR A 73 -19.66 -18.67 11.70
N GLY A 74 -18.89 -19.70 11.43
CA GLY A 74 -18.73 -20.29 10.11
C GLY A 74 -18.55 -21.80 10.17
N GLN A 75 -17.98 -22.37 9.11
CA GLN A 75 -17.74 -23.81 9.03
C GLN A 75 -16.79 -24.27 10.16
N LYS A 76 -17.07 -25.43 10.76
CA LYS A 76 -16.20 -26.04 11.78
C LYS A 76 -14.84 -26.40 11.17
N VAL A 77 -13.77 -26.00 11.84
CA VAL A 77 -12.40 -26.20 11.41
C VAL A 77 -11.60 -26.78 12.56
N SER A 78 -10.84 -27.84 12.29
CA SER A 78 -9.78 -28.31 13.19
C SER A 78 -8.46 -27.75 12.71
N GLY A 79 -7.71 -27.10 13.60
CA GLY A 79 -6.45 -26.44 13.28
C GLY A 79 -5.49 -26.52 14.46
N LYS A 80 -4.25 -26.05 14.22
CA LYS A 80 -3.11 -26.22 15.13
C LYS A 80 -3.34 -25.63 16.53
N VAL A 81 -4.17 -24.58 16.65
CA VAL A 81 -4.49 -23.95 17.94
C VAL A 81 -5.68 -24.63 18.60
N ARG A 82 -6.75 -24.90 17.84
CA ARG A 82 -8.01 -25.44 18.37
C ARG A 82 -8.92 -25.99 17.26
N THR A 83 -9.96 -26.72 17.65
CA THR A 83 -11.13 -27.00 16.81
C THR A 83 -12.24 -26.01 17.13
N THR A 84 -12.77 -25.28 16.14
CA THR A 84 -13.79 -24.25 16.36
C THR A 84 -14.64 -23.98 15.12
N THR A 85 -15.86 -23.47 15.31
CA THR A 85 -16.71 -22.88 14.26
C THR A 85 -16.47 -21.38 14.11
N GLN A 86 -15.64 -20.78 14.97
CA GLN A 86 -15.31 -19.36 14.91
C GLN A 86 -14.37 -19.05 13.74
N TRP A 87 -14.70 -18.00 13.02
CA TRP A 87 -13.86 -17.36 12.01
C TRP A 87 -13.62 -15.92 12.43
N ASP A 88 -12.37 -15.50 12.35
CA ASP A 88 -11.97 -14.15 12.69
C ASP A 88 -12.02 -13.29 11.44
N ARG A 89 -12.81 -12.22 11.51
CA ARG A 89 -12.77 -11.14 10.53
C ARG A 89 -11.57 -10.27 10.87
N LEU A 90 -10.61 -10.21 9.95
CA LEU A 90 -9.48 -9.29 10.05
C LEU A 90 -9.97 -7.86 9.83
N THR A 91 -9.21 -6.87 10.30
CA THR A 91 -9.56 -5.45 10.14
C THR A 91 -9.68 -5.00 8.67
N ASP A 92 -9.11 -5.75 7.73
CA ASP A 92 -9.26 -5.54 6.28
C ASP A 92 -10.54 -6.20 5.68
N GLY A 93 -11.36 -6.82 6.52
CA GLY A 93 -12.62 -7.45 6.15
C GLY A 93 -12.52 -8.85 5.54
N ARG A 94 -11.32 -9.42 5.47
CA ARG A 94 -11.10 -10.82 5.08
C ARG A 94 -11.22 -11.74 6.30
N TYR A 95 -11.33 -13.04 6.04
CA TYR A 95 -11.58 -14.04 7.08
C TYR A 95 -10.46 -15.06 7.18
N VAL A 96 -10.13 -15.43 8.41
CA VAL A 96 -9.27 -16.57 8.73
C VAL A 96 -9.99 -17.45 9.75
N SER A 97 -9.70 -18.75 9.76
CA SER A 97 -10.28 -19.62 10.79
C SER A 97 -9.57 -19.42 12.12
N HIS A 98 -10.33 -19.21 13.18
CA HIS A 98 -9.81 -19.05 14.55
C HIS A 98 -9.10 -20.32 15.06
N ALA A 99 -9.27 -21.45 14.36
CA ALA A 99 -8.56 -22.72 14.57
C ALA A 99 -7.03 -22.60 14.46
N TYR A 100 -6.53 -21.55 13.79
CA TYR A 100 -5.11 -21.28 13.54
C TYR A 100 -4.62 -19.95 14.11
N VAL A 101 -5.39 -19.31 14.99
CA VAL A 101 -5.11 -17.95 15.47
C VAL A 101 -5.00 -17.94 16.99
N ARG A 102 -3.91 -17.35 17.50
CA ARG A 102 -3.71 -17.04 18.92
C ARG A 102 -3.96 -15.55 19.14
N THR A 103 -4.98 -15.19 19.90
CA THR A 103 -5.34 -13.80 20.20
C THR A 103 -4.85 -13.40 21.59
N SER A 104 -4.51 -12.12 21.77
CA SER A 104 -4.12 -11.58 23.08
C SER A 104 -5.30 -11.35 24.03
N ALA A 105 -6.52 -11.42 23.52
CA ALA A 105 -7.78 -11.28 24.27
C ALA A 105 -8.91 -12.08 23.60
N ALA A 106 -10.06 -12.19 24.28
CA ALA A 106 -11.26 -12.77 23.71
C ALA A 106 -11.75 -11.91 22.53
N VAL A 107 -12.07 -12.56 21.40
CA VAL A 107 -12.58 -11.86 20.21
C VAL A 107 -14.07 -11.63 20.36
N PRO A 108 -14.56 -10.37 20.34
CA PRO A 108 -15.99 -10.11 20.41
C PRO A 108 -16.67 -10.64 19.15
N ALA A 109 -17.90 -11.12 19.28
CA ALA A 109 -18.71 -11.43 18.12
C ALA A 109 -18.84 -10.18 17.23
N CYS A 110 -18.77 -10.36 15.91
CA CYS A 110 -19.10 -9.29 14.99
C CYS A 110 -20.52 -8.87 15.30
N ASP A 111 -20.72 -7.57 15.46
CA ASP A 111 -22.03 -7.01 15.75
C ASP A 111 -22.98 -7.30 14.56
N THR A 112 -23.69 -8.42 14.64
CA THR A 112 -24.79 -8.79 13.74
C THR A 112 -26.06 -8.02 14.09
N THR A 113 -26.04 -7.28 15.19
CA THR A 113 -27.03 -6.30 15.63
C THR A 113 -26.78 -4.90 15.06
N ALA A 114 -26.04 -4.80 13.93
CA ALA A 114 -26.19 -3.68 13.00
C ALA A 114 -27.52 -3.75 12.21
N GLY A 115 -28.63 -4.03 12.90
CA GLY A 115 -29.97 -3.76 12.44
C GLY A 115 -30.17 -2.24 12.39
N SER A 116 -30.09 -1.68 11.18
CA SER A 116 -30.27 -0.27 10.79
C SER A 116 -29.01 0.55 10.52
N ARG A 117 -28.06 0.03 9.74
CA ARG A 117 -27.39 0.94 8.79
C ARG A 117 -28.42 1.31 7.74
N ALA A 118 -29.02 2.50 7.88
CA ALA A 118 -29.87 3.10 6.86
C ALA A 118 -29.21 2.92 5.49
N TYR A 119 -29.74 2.00 4.70
CA TYR A 119 -29.30 1.79 3.34
C TYR A 119 -30.22 2.61 2.43
N VAL A 120 -29.64 3.18 1.38
CA VAL A 120 -30.43 3.76 0.31
C VAL A 120 -30.80 2.63 -0.63
N SER A 121 -32.10 2.41 -0.81
CA SER A 121 -32.59 1.50 -1.84
C SER A 121 -32.29 2.09 -3.21
N GLY A 122 -31.66 1.30 -4.07
CA GLY A 122 -31.44 1.63 -5.47
C GLY A 122 -31.89 0.50 -6.39
N LYS A 123 -31.99 0.83 -7.68
CA LYS A 123 -32.22 -0.15 -8.75
C LYS A 123 -31.15 -0.01 -9.82
N ILE A 124 -30.71 -1.14 -10.36
CA ILE A 124 -29.83 -1.17 -11.53
C ILE A 124 -30.60 -0.71 -12.76
N ARG A 125 -30.00 0.17 -13.56
CA ARG A 125 -30.48 0.56 -14.87
C ARG A 125 -29.36 0.40 -15.91
N THR A 126 -29.63 -0.38 -16.94
CA THR A 126 -28.66 -0.71 -18.00
C THR A 126 -29.36 -0.94 -19.34
N GLY A 127 -28.76 -0.44 -20.43
CA GLY A 127 -29.26 -0.63 -21.80
C GLY A 127 -28.62 -1.81 -22.56
N ASP A 128 -27.40 -2.20 -22.16
CA ASP A 128 -26.53 -3.05 -22.97
C ASP A 128 -26.13 -4.37 -22.26
N GLY A 129 -26.97 -4.83 -21.32
CA GLY A 129 -26.77 -6.07 -20.57
C GLY A 129 -26.42 -5.89 -19.10
N ALA A 130 -26.10 -6.99 -18.41
CA ALA A 130 -25.96 -7.02 -16.96
C ALA A 130 -24.76 -6.21 -16.43
N VAL A 131 -24.94 -5.56 -15.28
CA VAL A 131 -23.93 -4.72 -14.63
C VAL A 131 -23.05 -5.55 -13.70
N ASN A 132 -21.73 -5.35 -13.75
CA ASN A 132 -20.77 -6.04 -12.90
C ASN A 132 -20.79 -5.49 -11.45
N VAL A 133 -20.98 -6.38 -10.48
CA VAL A 133 -20.77 -6.15 -9.05
C VAL A 133 -19.40 -6.72 -8.68
N ARG A 134 -18.56 -5.89 -8.09
CA ARG A 134 -17.11 -6.13 -7.96
C ARG A 134 -16.64 -6.18 -6.53
N SER A 135 -15.46 -6.76 -6.32
CA SER A 135 -14.81 -6.86 -5.02
C SER A 135 -14.30 -5.54 -4.46
N GLY A 136 -14.13 -4.52 -5.31
CA GLY A 136 -13.65 -3.19 -4.97
C GLY A 136 -14.23 -2.11 -5.89
N PRO A 137 -14.07 -0.82 -5.54
CA PRO A 137 -14.66 0.32 -6.26
C PRO A 137 -13.85 0.70 -7.52
N SER A 138 -13.60 -0.28 -8.39
CA SER A 138 -12.85 -0.08 -9.63
C SER A 138 -13.29 -1.05 -10.72
N THR A 139 -13.20 -0.62 -11.97
CA THR A 139 -13.42 -1.47 -13.16
C THR A 139 -12.39 -2.61 -13.28
N SER A 140 -11.23 -2.48 -12.65
CA SER A 140 -10.21 -3.54 -12.58
C SER A 140 -10.45 -4.54 -11.44
N SER A 141 -11.33 -4.21 -10.48
CA SER A 141 -11.65 -5.13 -9.38
C SER A 141 -12.39 -6.37 -9.90
N THR A 142 -12.08 -7.53 -9.32
CA THR A 142 -12.69 -8.82 -9.69
C THR A 142 -14.21 -8.73 -9.72
N VAL A 143 -14.81 -9.19 -10.81
CA VAL A 143 -16.27 -9.33 -10.89
C VAL A 143 -16.68 -10.49 -10.00
N VAL A 144 -17.52 -10.19 -9.01
CA VAL A 144 -18.04 -11.17 -8.04
C VAL A 144 -19.35 -11.74 -8.53
N ARG A 145 -20.22 -10.88 -9.08
CA ARG A 145 -21.49 -11.28 -9.71
C ARG A 145 -21.92 -10.24 -10.73
N ARG A 146 -22.95 -10.56 -11.51
CA ARG A 146 -23.62 -9.61 -12.41
C ARG A 146 -25.03 -9.34 -11.93
N ALA A 147 -25.55 -8.14 -12.19
CA ALA A 147 -26.88 -7.71 -11.82
C ALA A 147 -27.64 -7.27 -13.08
N ALA A 148 -28.83 -7.84 -13.30
CA ALA A 148 -29.67 -7.51 -14.45
C ALA A 148 -30.33 -6.13 -14.29
N ASP A 149 -30.86 -5.59 -15.38
CA ASP A 149 -31.71 -4.40 -15.35
C ASP A 149 -32.87 -4.58 -14.35
N GLY A 150 -33.19 -3.52 -13.60
CA GLY A 150 -34.22 -3.55 -12.56
C GLY A 150 -33.83 -4.23 -11.25
N SER A 151 -32.67 -4.91 -11.17
CA SER A 151 -32.23 -5.59 -9.95
C SER A 151 -32.12 -4.63 -8.76
N PRO A 152 -32.66 -4.98 -7.58
CA PRO A 152 -32.54 -4.13 -6.40
C PRO A 152 -31.10 -4.16 -5.84
N VAL A 153 -30.65 -3.02 -5.34
CA VAL A 153 -29.39 -2.88 -4.60
C VAL A 153 -29.62 -2.13 -3.29
N LYS A 154 -28.93 -2.55 -2.23
CA LYS A 154 -28.95 -1.89 -0.92
C LYS A 154 -27.62 -1.18 -0.72
N ILE A 155 -27.63 0.14 -0.82
CA ILE A 155 -26.42 0.97 -0.84
C ILE A 155 -26.16 1.49 0.58
N VAL A 156 -24.96 1.23 1.10
CA VAL A 156 -24.54 1.69 2.43
C VAL A 156 -23.97 3.11 2.36
N CYS A 157 -23.16 3.37 1.34
CA CYS A 157 -22.49 4.65 1.09
C CYS A 157 -21.76 4.60 -0.27
N ALA A 158 -21.31 5.75 -0.76
CA ALA A 158 -20.53 5.87 -1.98
C ALA A 158 -19.05 6.15 -1.70
N VAL A 159 -18.16 5.56 -2.49
CA VAL A 159 -16.72 5.86 -2.50
C VAL A 159 -16.30 6.37 -3.87
N THR A 160 -15.19 7.10 -3.94
CA THR A 160 -14.60 7.55 -5.21
C THR A 160 -13.71 6.44 -5.79
N GLY A 161 -13.83 6.22 -7.10
CA GLY A 161 -12.97 5.33 -7.89
C GLY A 161 -12.83 5.85 -9.33
N PRO A 162 -12.41 5.00 -10.29
CA PRO A 162 -12.36 5.36 -11.69
C PRO A 162 -13.73 5.83 -12.21
N LYS A 163 -13.71 6.81 -13.12
CA LYS A 163 -14.93 7.29 -13.80
C LYS A 163 -15.49 6.20 -14.70
N VAL A 164 -16.79 5.95 -14.58
CA VAL A 164 -17.53 5.03 -15.43
C VAL A 164 -18.64 5.81 -16.12
N LYS A 165 -18.76 5.64 -17.43
CA LYS A 165 -19.91 6.08 -18.23
C LYS A 165 -20.92 4.94 -18.28
N GLY A 166 -22.06 5.12 -17.65
CA GLY A 166 -23.15 4.14 -17.63
C GLY A 166 -24.46 4.75 -18.09
N THR A 167 -25.50 3.92 -18.15
CA THR A 167 -26.81 4.28 -18.70
C THR A 167 -27.52 5.38 -17.89
N VAL A 168 -27.22 5.51 -16.59
CA VAL A 168 -27.82 6.56 -15.76
C VAL A 168 -27.02 7.85 -15.85
N ARG A 169 -25.69 7.76 -15.74
CA ARG A 169 -24.79 8.92 -15.70
C ARG A 169 -23.33 8.54 -15.94
N THR A 170 -22.48 9.54 -16.13
CA THR A 170 -21.02 9.40 -16.01
C THR A 170 -20.57 9.86 -14.64
N THR A 171 -19.93 9.00 -13.84
CA THR A 171 -19.54 9.33 -12.46
C THR A 171 -18.32 8.54 -11.99
N ALA A 172 -17.58 9.11 -11.04
CA ALA A 172 -16.50 8.46 -10.30
C ALA A 172 -17.00 7.74 -9.04
N LEU A 173 -18.30 7.81 -8.75
CA LEU A 173 -18.88 7.22 -7.55
C LEU A 173 -19.13 5.72 -7.75
N TRP A 174 -18.76 4.96 -6.73
CA TRP A 174 -19.00 3.53 -6.59
C TRP A 174 -19.79 3.27 -5.31
N ASP A 175 -20.93 2.62 -5.45
CA ASP A 175 -21.83 2.29 -4.35
C ASP A 175 -21.34 1.04 -3.64
N ARG A 176 -21.03 1.19 -2.35
CA ARG A 176 -20.75 0.06 -1.46
C ARG A 176 -22.06 -0.56 -1.02
N LEU A 177 -22.25 -1.83 -1.34
CA LEU A 177 -23.44 -2.59 -1.01
C LEU A 177 -23.37 -3.16 0.41
N THR A 178 -24.51 -3.62 0.93
CA THR A 178 -24.60 -4.23 2.27
C THR A 178 -23.76 -5.50 2.42
N ASP A 179 -23.47 -6.20 1.31
CA ASP A 179 -22.59 -7.38 1.25
C ASP A 179 -21.09 -7.01 1.14
N GLY A 180 -20.75 -5.72 1.22
CA GLY A 180 -19.38 -5.22 1.10
C GLY A 180 -18.82 -5.19 -0.32
N ARG A 181 -19.64 -5.50 -1.33
CA ARG A 181 -19.26 -5.38 -2.74
C ARG A 181 -19.55 -3.99 -3.29
N TYR A 182 -19.11 -3.75 -4.52
CA TYR A 182 -19.20 -2.45 -5.15
C TYR A 182 -19.87 -2.54 -6.51
N VAL A 183 -20.74 -1.58 -6.80
CA VAL A 183 -21.30 -1.38 -8.14
C VAL A 183 -21.08 0.07 -8.55
N SER A 184 -20.85 0.32 -9.83
CA SER A 184 -20.68 1.70 -10.28
C SER A 184 -22.02 2.45 -10.21
N HIS A 185 -22.01 3.62 -9.58
CA HIS A 185 -23.18 4.50 -9.48
C HIS A 185 -23.64 5.02 -10.86
N ALA A 186 -22.82 4.84 -11.89
CA ALA A 186 -23.14 5.10 -13.29
C ALA A 186 -24.34 4.29 -13.82
N TYR A 187 -24.67 3.18 -13.15
CA TYR A 187 -25.78 2.29 -13.51
C TYR A 187 -26.84 2.16 -12.39
N VAL A 188 -26.81 3.02 -11.37
CA VAL A 188 -27.71 2.92 -10.22
C VAL A 188 -28.63 4.14 -10.18
N ILE A 189 -29.94 3.87 -10.07
CA ILE A 189 -30.94 4.87 -9.75
C ILE A 189 -31.24 4.74 -8.25
N SER A 190 -30.96 5.78 -7.48
CA SER A 190 -31.22 5.83 -6.03
C SER A 190 -31.49 7.27 -5.58
N GLY A 191 -31.93 7.44 -4.33
CA GLY A 191 -31.87 8.74 -3.66
C GLY A 191 -30.43 9.15 -3.32
N THR A 192 -30.28 10.25 -2.57
CA THR A 192 -28.97 10.78 -2.16
C THR A 192 -28.18 9.75 -1.36
N VAL A 193 -27.04 9.32 -1.90
CA VAL A 193 -26.11 8.41 -1.24
C VAL A 193 -25.02 9.24 -0.55
N ARG A 194 -24.88 9.08 0.77
CA ARG A 194 -23.78 9.71 1.52
C ARG A 194 -22.43 9.11 1.11
N ALA A 195 -21.39 9.92 1.15
CA ALA A 195 -20.02 9.40 1.06
C ALA A 195 -19.78 8.40 2.21
N CYS A 196 -19.01 7.34 1.95
CA CYS A 196 -18.54 6.50 3.03
C CYS A 196 -17.70 7.34 3.98
N PRO A 197 -17.79 7.10 5.30
CA PRO A 197 -16.82 7.67 6.22
C PRO A 197 -15.42 7.44 5.63
N PRO A 198 -14.55 8.46 5.62
CA PRO A 198 -13.17 8.27 5.18
C PRO A 198 -12.66 7.03 5.90
N ALA A 199 -12.04 6.11 5.15
CA ALA A 199 -11.39 4.98 5.78
C ALA A 199 -10.54 5.57 6.90
N ALA A 200 -10.76 5.12 8.15
CA ALA A 200 -9.82 5.43 9.22
C ALA A 200 -8.43 5.15 8.62
N PRO A 201 -7.47 6.09 8.72
CA PRO A 201 -6.14 5.88 8.16
C PRO A 201 -5.74 4.49 8.59
N ALA A 202 -5.39 3.63 7.62
CA ALA A 202 -5.01 2.26 7.91
C ALA A 202 -4.07 2.32 9.11
N PRO A 203 -4.32 1.55 10.19
CA PRO A 203 -3.41 1.56 11.34
C PRO A 203 -2.03 1.40 10.75
N ALA A 204 -1.15 2.37 11.00
CA ALA A 204 0.15 2.39 10.36
C ALA A 204 0.74 1.00 10.52
N VAL A 205 0.88 0.27 9.41
CA VAL A 205 1.89 -0.80 9.34
C VAL A 205 3.11 -0.10 9.90
N PRO A 206 3.72 -0.56 11.01
CA PRO A 206 4.85 0.15 11.58
C PRO A 206 5.78 0.43 10.42
N ALA A 207 5.91 1.72 10.07
CA ALA A 207 6.62 2.10 8.87
C ALA A 207 8.01 1.50 9.04
N GLN A 208 8.49 0.76 8.04
CA GLN A 208 9.87 0.32 8.10
C GLN A 208 10.69 1.57 8.42
N THR A 209 11.45 1.52 9.51
CA THR A 209 12.32 2.66 9.82
C THR A 209 13.28 2.84 8.63
N PRO A 210 13.81 4.05 8.41
CA PRO A 210 14.82 4.25 7.37
C PRO A 210 15.92 3.18 7.40
N GLU A 211 16.37 2.80 8.59
CA GLU A 211 17.39 1.78 8.82
C GLU A 211 16.94 0.39 8.38
N GLN A 212 15.68 0.02 8.65
CA GLN A 212 15.12 -1.27 8.23
C GLN A 212 15.00 -1.37 6.71
N PHE A 213 14.57 -0.29 6.05
CA PHE A 213 14.50 -0.24 4.59
C PHE A 213 15.91 -0.37 3.99
N ILE A 214 16.86 0.43 4.49
CA ILE A 214 18.25 0.41 4.03
C ILE A 214 18.85 -0.99 4.23
N ALA A 215 18.69 -1.59 5.40
CA ALA A 215 19.20 -2.94 5.68
C ALA A 215 18.64 -3.99 4.70
N ALA A 216 17.35 -3.91 4.34
CA ALA A 216 16.74 -4.80 3.36
C ALA A 216 17.24 -4.55 1.91
N ALA A 217 17.58 -3.29 1.59
CA ALA A 217 18.02 -2.86 0.27
C ALA A 217 19.46 -3.26 -0.05
N VAL A 218 20.35 -3.24 0.96
CA VAL A 218 21.80 -3.43 0.82
C VAL A 218 22.18 -4.70 0.04
N PRO A 219 21.67 -5.90 0.35
CA PRO A 219 22.09 -7.11 -0.36
C PRO A 219 21.82 -7.05 -1.87
N GLY A 220 20.63 -6.54 -2.25
CA GLY A 220 20.23 -6.38 -3.65
C GLY A 220 21.03 -5.30 -4.37
N ALA A 221 21.28 -4.17 -3.71
CA ALA A 221 22.05 -3.06 -4.25
C ALA A 221 23.50 -3.47 -4.52
N GLN A 222 24.16 -4.11 -3.57
CA GLN A 222 25.54 -4.58 -3.72
C GLN A 222 25.66 -5.68 -4.78
N GLN A 223 24.68 -6.59 -4.85
CA GLN A 223 24.65 -7.59 -5.92
C GLN A 223 24.46 -6.95 -7.30
N GLY A 224 23.51 -6.00 -7.42
CA GLY A 224 23.30 -5.25 -8.65
C GLY A 224 24.54 -4.46 -9.07
N TRP A 225 25.30 -3.92 -8.11
CA TRP A 225 26.56 -3.25 -8.39
C TRP A 225 27.62 -4.18 -8.97
N ARG A 226 27.81 -5.37 -8.38
CA ARG A 226 28.75 -6.38 -8.90
C ARG A 226 28.37 -6.88 -10.30
N GLU A 227 27.07 -7.07 -10.54
CA GLU A 227 26.58 -7.61 -11.81
C GLU A 227 26.55 -6.56 -12.93
N TYR A 228 26.21 -5.31 -12.60
CA TYR A 228 25.87 -4.31 -13.62
C TYR A 228 26.64 -2.99 -13.51
N GLY A 229 27.38 -2.76 -12.43
CA GLY A 229 28.24 -1.58 -12.26
C GLY A 229 27.55 -0.32 -11.74
N VAL A 230 26.32 -0.41 -11.24
CA VAL A 230 25.61 0.71 -10.59
C VAL A 230 25.97 0.78 -9.11
N PRO A 231 26.59 1.87 -8.59
CA PRO A 231 26.96 1.99 -7.17
C PRO A 231 25.80 1.65 -6.23
N ALA A 232 26.11 0.98 -5.12
CA ALA A 232 25.10 0.50 -4.18
C ALA A 232 24.39 1.69 -3.51
N SER A 233 25.15 2.71 -3.11
CA SER A 233 24.66 3.96 -2.54
C SER A 233 23.64 4.66 -3.46
N VAL A 234 23.94 4.74 -4.76
CA VAL A 234 23.05 5.31 -5.79
C VAL A 234 21.77 4.50 -5.88
N THR A 235 21.87 3.18 -5.99
CA THR A 235 20.71 2.30 -6.13
C THR A 235 19.78 2.41 -4.91
N ILE A 236 20.33 2.42 -3.69
CA ILE A 236 19.54 2.55 -2.45
C ILE A 236 18.88 3.93 -2.39
N ALA A 237 19.61 5.00 -2.68
CA ALA A 237 19.09 6.36 -2.62
C ALA A 237 17.98 6.63 -3.64
N GLN A 238 18.14 6.13 -4.88
CA GLN A 238 17.08 6.17 -5.88
C GLN A 238 15.86 5.37 -5.40
N ALA A 239 16.03 4.14 -4.91
CA ALA A 239 14.91 3.37 -4.38
C ALA A 239 14.15 4.10 -3.26
N VAL A 240 14.87 4.74 -2.33
CA VAL A 240 14.26 5.58 -1.28
C VAL A 240 13.39 6.69 -1.87
N LEU A 241 13.93 7.44 -2.83
CA LEU A 241 13.26 8.56 -3.47
C LEU A 241 12.04 8.12 -4.30
N GLU A 242 12.23 7.15 -5.19
CA GLU A 242 11.22 6.71 -6.16
C GLU A 242 10.05 5.95 -5.49
N SER A 243 10.32 5.20 -4.42
CA SER A 243 9.29 4.41 -3.72
C SER A 243 8.74 5.09 -2.47
N GLY A 244 9.30 6.24 -2.08
CA GLY A 244 8.99 6.89 -0.81
C GLY A 244 9.24 5.97 0.38
N TRP A 245 10.42 5.35 0.46
CA TRP A 245 10.76 4.34 1.48
C TRP A 245 9.93 3.05 1.39
N GLY A 246 9.62 2.59 0.18
CA GLY A 246 8.83 1.36 -0.04
C GLY A 246 7.34 1.51 0.27
N ARG A 247 6.84 2.74 0.39
CA ARG A 247 5.45 3.05 0.73
C ARG A 247 4.56 3.22 -0.48
N SER A 248 5.11 3.38 -1.68
CA SER A 248 4.34 3.46 -2.92
C SER A 248 3.58 2.15 -3.18
N SER A 249 2.39 2.22 -3.81
CA SER A 249 1.61 1.03 -4.15
C SER A 249 2.40 0.05 -5.02
N LEU A 250 3.25 0.55 -5.94
CA LEU A 250 4.13 -0.26 -6.78
C LEU A 250 5.15 -1.06 -5.96
N SER A 251 5.76 -0.44 -4.96
CA SER A 251 6.76 -1.10 -4.11
C SER A 251 6.13 -2.00 -3.06
N ALA A 252 5.00 -1.59 -2.47
CA ALA A 252 4.31 -2.36 -1.44
C ALA A 252 3.62 -3.62 -1.98
N VAL A 253 3.03 -3.54 -3.18
CA VAL A 253 2.28 -4.65 -3.80
C VAL A 253 3.21 -5.50 -4.69
N ASP A 254 3.90 -4.85 -5.61
CA ASP A 254 4.63 -5.54 -6.69
C ASP A 254 6.15 -5.56 -6.49
N ARG A 255 6.63 -5.01 -5.37
CA ARG A 255 8.06 -4.89 -5.05
C ARG A 255 8.85 -4.14 -6.12
N ASN A 256 8.19 -3.23 -6.85
CA ASN A 256 8.82 -2.36 -7.84
C ASN A 256 9.22 -1.03 -7.19
N TYR A 257 10.49 -0.93 -6.78
CA TYR A 257 11.00 0.22 -6.02
C TYR A 257 11.44 1.39 -6.91
N PHE A 258 11.49 1.19 -8.23
CA PHE A 258 12.05 2.15 -9.19
C PHE A 258 11.03 2.58 -10.26
N GLY A 259 9.80 2.06 -10.21
CA GLY A 259 8.77 2.34 -11.20
C GLY A 259 9.12 1.85 -12.61
N ILE A 260 9.92 0.77 -12.74
CA ILE A 260 10.33 0.28 -14.06
C ILE A 260 9.13 -0.28 -14.80
N LYS A 261 8.85 0.28 -15.98
CA LYS A 261 7.77 -0.15 -16.88
C LYS A 261 8.13 -1.46 -17.61
N CYS A 262 7.11 -2.22 -17.97
CA CYS A 262 7.23 -3.25 -18.99
C CYS A 262 7.29 -2.60 -20.37
N GLN A 263 8.17 -3.10 -21.24
CA GLN A 263 8.28 -2.60 -22.62
C GLN A 263 7.43 -3.49 -23.52
N ASN A 264 6.28 -2.97 -23.98
CA ASN A 264 5.33 -3.71 -24.82
C ASN A 264 4.93 -5.08 -24.22
N GLY A 265 4.75 -5.14 -22.90
CA GLY A 265 4.44 -6.38 -22.18
C GLY A 265 5.65 -7.29 -21.89
N ALA A 266 6.82 -7.01 -22.47
CA ALA A 266 8.06 -7.70 -22.15
C ALA A 266 8.73 -7.12 -20.90
N PHE A 267 9.40 -7.99 -20.16
CA PHE A 267 10.14 -7.65 -18.94
C PHE A 267 11.50 -8.36 -18.91
N GLY A 268 12.46 -7.78 -18.18
CA GLY A 268 13.82 -8.30 -18.07
C GLY A 268 13.94 -9.58 -17.22
N PRO A 269 15.14 -10.18 -17.14
CA PRO A 269 15.35 -11.50 -16.54
C PRO A 269 15.05 -11.57 -15.02
N HIS A 270 14.93 -10.44 -14.35
CA HIS A 270 14.69 -10.37 -12.91
C HIS A 270 13.23 -10.16 -12.53
N ALA A 271 12.41 -9.65 -13.45
CA ALA A 271 10.99 -9.44 -13.21
C ALA A 271 10.21 -10.76 -13.32
N THR A 272 9.08 -10.84 -12.62
CA THR A 272 8.19 -12.01 -12.60
C THR A 272 6.95 -11.83 -13.47
N GLY A 273 6.73 -10.63 -13.99
CA GLY A 273 5.54 -10.30 -14.76
C GLY A 273 5.35 -8.80 -14.92
N CYS A 274 4.16 -8.45 -15.38
CA CYS A 274 3.68 -7.08 -15.52
C CYS A 274 2.35 -6.90 -14.79
N HIS A 275 2.13 -5.72 -14.23
CA HIS A 275 0.86 -5.31 -13.66
C HIS A 275 0.52 -3.91 -14.18
N VAL A 276 -0.70 -3.75 -14.69
CA VAL A 276 -1.18 -2.49 -15.25
C VAL A 276 -1.76 -1.63 -14.15
N TYR A 277 -1.23 -0.41 -14.03
CA TYR A 277 -1.76 0.63 -13.15
C TYR A 277 -2.35 1.75 -13.99
N GLU A 278 -3.48 2.31 -13.55
CA GLU A 278 -3.92 3.61 -14.06
C GLU A 278 -2.95 4.67 -13.55
N THR A 279 -2.38 5.42 -14.49
CA THR A 279 -1.49 6.55 -14.24
C THR A 279 -2.16 7.82 -14.74
N THR A 280 -1.58 8.95 -14.37
CA THR A 280 -2.06 10.25 -14.83
C THR A 280 -0.92 10.90 -15.60
N GLU A 281 -1.15 11.17 -16.88
CA GLU A 281 -0.24 11.98 -17.70
C GLU A 281 -0.82 13.38 -17.83
N CYS A 282 0.04 14.38 -17.85
CA CYS A 282 -0.35 15.77 -18.05
C CYS A 282 0.35 16.31 -19.29
N ASP A 283 -0.40 17.03 -20.13
CA ASP A 283 0.19 17.75 -21.25
C ASP A 283 1.00 18.96 -20.76
N LYS A 284 1.74 19.60 -21.67
CA LYS A 284 2.55 20.79 -21.36
C LYS A 284 1.72 21.99 -20.90
N ALA A 285 0.40 21.98 -21.14
CA ALA A 285 -0.54 22.98 -20.68
C ALA A 285 -1.09 22.66 -19.27
N GLY A 286 -0.67 21.55 -18.65
CA GLY A 286 -1.07 21.12 -17.31
C GLY A 286 -2.39 20.36 -17.27
N LYS A 287 -3.00 20.04 -18.41
CA LYS A 287 -4.21 19.21 -18.45
C LYS A 287 -3.83 17.75 -18.30
N CYS A 288 -4.31 17.16 -17.21
CA CYS A 288 -4.05 15.77 -16.88
C CYS A 288 -5.17 14.85 -17.37
N PHE A 289 -4.80 13.69 -17.90
CA PHE A 289 -5.70 12.63 -18.35
C PHE A 289 -5.27 11.28 -17.78
N ALA A 290 -6.25 10.41 -17.53
CA ALA A 290 -5.99 9.05 -17.11
C ALA A 290 -5.39 8.28 -18.28
N THR A 291 -4.27 7.63 -18.03
CA THR A 291 -3.63 6.67 -18.94
C THR A 291 -3.36 5.39 -18.15
N SER A 292 -2.82 4.37 -18.80
CA SER A 292 -2.46 3.13 -18.15
C SER A 292 -1.05 2.74 -18.54
N ASP A 293 -0.26 2.36 -17.55
CA ASP A 293 1.10 1.88 -17.75
C ASP A 293 1.25 0.49 -17.15
N ALA A 294 1.94 -0.39 -17.88
CA ALA A 294 2.35 -1.69 -17.37
C ALA A 294 3.67 -1.54 -16.63
N PHE A 295 3.72 -1.94 -15.36
CA PHE A 295 4.91 -1.94 -14.53
C PHE A 295 5.39 -3.35 -14.25
N ARG A 296 6.70 -3.54 -14.15
CA ARG A 296 7.30 -4.83 -13.80
C ARG A 296 6.92 -5.21 -12.37
N THR A 297 6.67 -6.51 -12.15
CA THR A 297 6.47 -7.10 -10.81
C THR A 297 7.69 -7.91 -10.43
N TYR A 298 7.97 -8.03 -9.13
CA TYR A 298 9.14 -8.76 -8.63
C TYR A 298 8.79 -9.68 -7.47
N ALA A 299 9.46 -10.84 -7.42
CA ALA A 299 9.39 -11.75 -6.29
C ALA A 299 9.99 -11.17 -5.00
N SER A 300 10.97 -10.27 -5.10
CA SER A 300 11.71 -9.71 -3.96
C SER A 300 12.28 -8.33 -4.26
N MET A 301 12.61 -7.57 -3.20
CA MET A 301 13.35 -6.31 -3.30
C MET A 301 14.70 -6.52 -4.02
N ALA A 302 15.44 -7.58 -3.67
CA ALA A 302 16.70 -7.89 -4.32
C ALA A 302 16.58 -8.08 -5.85
N ARG A 303 15.49 -8.71 -6.32
CA ARG A 303 15.20 -8.84 -7.76
C ARG A 303 14.96 -7.47 -8.41
N SER A 304 14.18 -6.60 -7.79
CA SER A 304 13.95 -5.24 -8.29
C SER A 304 15.23 -4.41 -8.38
N PHE A 305 16.12 -4.52 -7.39
CA PHE A 305 17.39 -3.80 -7.34
C PHE A 305 18.39 -4.30 -8.40
N ARG A 306 18.46 -5.61 -8.63
CA ARG A 306 19.25 -6.17 -9.73
C ARG A 306 18.70 -5.77 -11.09
N ASP A 307 17.37 -5.75 -11.24
CA ASP A 307 16.74 -5.30 -12.49
C ASP A 307 16.97 -3.83 -12.78
N HIS A 308 17.03 -2.97 -11.74
CA HIS A 308 17.43 -1.58 -11.89
C HIS A 308 18.86 -1.46 -12.45
N GLY A 309 19.79 -2.24 -11.91
CA GLY A 309 21.15 -2.34 -12.43
C GLY A 309 21.18 -2.74 -13.91
N HIS A 310 20.47 -3.82 -14.24
CA HIS A 310 20.33 -4.30 -15.61
C HIS A 310 19.68 -3.27 -16.54
N PHE A 311 18.62 -2.59 -16.09
CA PHE A 311 17.92 -1.56 -16.86
C PHE A 311 18.84 -0.40 -17.24
N LEU A 312 19.62 0.12 -16.28
CA LEU A 312 20.57 1.19 -16.56
C LEU A 312 21.68 0.69 -17.50
N ARG A 313 22.21 -0.51 -17.26
CA ARG A 313 23.34 -1.06 -18.03
C ARG A 313 22.98 -1.39 -19.48
N SER A 314 21.79 -1.92 -19.71
CA SER A 314 21.32 -2.34 -21.04
C SER A 314 20.83 -1.17 -21.90
N ASN A 315 20.54 -0.01 -21.30
CA ASN A 315 20.08 1.16 -22.02
C ASN A 315 21.26 2.08 -22.39
N LYS A 316 21.57 2.15 -23.69
CA LYS A 316 22.69 2.95 -24.25
C LYS A 316 22.66 4.42 -23.82
N ARG A 317 21.48 4.98 -23.50
CA ARG A 317 21.32 6.33 -22.96
C ARG A 317 22.20 6.58 -21.74
N TYR A 318 22.36 5.59 -20.87
CA TYR A 318 23.11 5.72 -19.61
C TYR A 318 24.56 5.25 -19.71
N ALA A 319 25.04 4.85 -20.89
CA ALA A 319 26.40 4.36 -21.09
C ALA A 319 27.49 5.30 -20.51
N PRO A 320 27.40 6.64 -20.63
CA PRO A 320 28.40 7.54 -20.04
C PRO A 320 28.53 7.45 -18.52
N ALA A 321 27.49 7.01 -17.79
CA ALA A 321 27.57 6.87 -16.33
C ALA A 321 28.49 5.72 -15.91
N PHE A 322 28.63 4.69 -16.75
CA PHE A 322 29.40 3.49 -16.43
C PHE A 322 30.92 3.65 -16.56
N THR A 323 31.43 4.84 -16.85
CA THR A 323 32.84 5.21 -16.62
C THR A 323 33.10 5.59 -15.15
N HIS A 324 32.04 5.77 -14.37
CA HIS A 324 32.08 6.26 -12.99
C HIS A 324 31.55 5.24 -11.98
N THR A 325 31.66 3.93 -12.26
CA THR A 325 31.11 2.87 -11.40
C THR A 325 31.68 2.83 -9.98
N LYS A 326 32.80 3.52 -9.72
CA LYS A 326 33.44 3.67 -8.40
C LYS A 326 33.34 5.08 -7.83
N ASP A 327 32.61 5.97 -8.48
CA ASP A 327 32.35 7.35 -8.06
C ASP A 327 30.85 7.60 -8.12
N ALA A 328 30.17 7.33 -7.01
CA ALA A 328 28.71 7.37 -6.91
C ALA A 328 28.12 8.74 -7.31
N ASN A 329 28.80 9.83 -6.95
CA ASN A 329 28.35 11.19 -7.26
C ASN A 329 28.48 11.50 -8.76
N LYS A 330 29.62 11.16 -9.39
CA LYS A 330 29.75 11.30 -10.86
C LYS A 330 28.80 10.37 -11.61
N PHE A 331 28.57 9.16 -11.10
CA PHE A 331 27.64 8.21 -11.68
C PHE A 331 26.22 8.78 -11.74
N ILE A 332 25.66 9.20 -10.60
CA ILE A 332 24.28 9.72 -10.56
C ILE A 332 24.13 11.04 -11.32
N MET A 333 25.17 11.87 -11.35
CA MET A 333 25.20 13.07 -12.18
C MET A 333 25.09 12.74 -13.67
N ALA A 334 25.83 11.73 -14.14
CA ALA A 334 25.77 11.28 -15.53
C ALA A 334 24.40 10.66 -15.87
N VAL A 335 23.82 9.86 -14.97
CA VAL A 335 22.46 9.31 -15.13
C VAL A 335 21.42 10.42 -15.23
N TRP A 336 21.50 11.44 -14.37
CA TRP A 336 20.60 12.58 -14.41
C TRP A 336 20.75 13.42 -15.68
N LYS A 337 21.98 13.75 -16.08
CA LYS A 337 22.29 14.46 -17.34
C LYS A 337 21.81 13.70 -18.57
N ALA A 338 21.78 12.37 -18.51
CA ALA A 338 21.25 11.51 -19.56
C ALA A 338 19.70 11.48 -19.62
N GLY A 339 19.00 12.21 -18.75
CA GLY A 339 17.55 12.37 -18.78
C GLY A 339 16.78 11.29 -18.03
N TYR A 340 17.34 10.74 -16.94
CA TYR A 340 16.60 9.81 -16.06
C TYR A 340 15.40 10.49 -15.39
N ALA A 341 15.56 11.75 -14.97
CA ALA A 341 14.52 12.57 -14.35
C ALA A 341 14.57 14.00 -14.89
N THR A 342 13.40 14.62 -15.04
CA THR A 342 13.27 16.02 -15.49
C THR A 342 13.40 17.04 -14.35
N ASP A 343 13.33 16.59 -13.10
CA ASP A 343 13.45 17.45 -11.92
C ASP A 343 14.88 18.07 -11.85
N PRO A 344 15.02 19.41 -11.84
CA PRO A 344 16.31 20.06 -11.73
C PRO A 344 17.03 19.78 -10.40
N LYS A 345 16.31 19.34 -9.36
CA LYS A 345 16.84 19.00 -8.04
C LYS A 345 17.06 17.50 -7.85
N TYR A 346 16.94 16.68 -8.90
CA TYR A 346 17.08 15.23 -8.77
C TYR A 346 18.44 14.82 -8.20
N TYR A 347 19.52 15.34 -8.77
CA TYR A 347 20.88 15.05 -8.32
C TYR A 347 21.08 15.39 -6.83
N THR A 348 20.63 16.58 -6.39
CA THR A 348 20.79 17.02 -5.00
C THR A 348 19.91 16.24 -4.04
N LYS A 349 18.70 15.81 -4.46
CA LYS A 349 17.85 14.92 -3.66
C LYS A 349 18.51 13.57 -3.44
N VAL A 350 19.01 12.93 -4.50
CA VAL A 350 19.64 11.60 -4.41
C VAL A 350 20.92 11.66 -3.57
N THR A 351 21.83 12.61 -3.86
CA THR A 351 23.06 12.77 -3.09
C THR A 351 22.80 13.22 -1.64
N GLY A 352 21.76 14.01 -1.39
CA GLY A 352 21.31 14.34 -0.04
C GLY A 352 20.88 13.10 0.75
N ILE A 353 20.13 12.18 0.14
CA ILE A 353 19.78 10.89 0.76
C ILE A 353 21.05 10.07 1.03
N MET A 354 21.97 9.99 0.08
CA MET A 354 23.23 9.25 0.24
C MET A 354 24.03 9.75 1.43
N THR A 355 24.18 11.07 1.57
CA THR A 355 24.91 11.69 2.68
C THR A 355 24.18 11.53 4.01
N ASN A 356 22.88 11.83 4.06
CA ASN A 356 22.11 11.82 5.32
C ASN A 356 22.04 10.44 5.99
N TYR A 357 22.11 9.37 5.20
CA TYR A 357 22.05 7.99 5.69
C TYR A 357 23.39 7.24 5.57
N ASP A 358 24.48 7.95 5.30
CA ASP A 358 25.83 7.38 5.16
C ASP A 358 25.86 6.17 4.19
N LEU A 359 25.18 6.29 3.05
CA LEU A 359 25.01 5.17 2.13
C LEU A 359 26.31 4.81 1.40
N TYR A 360 27.28 5.73 1.36
CA TYR A 360 28.60 5.49 0.77
C TYR A 360 29.34 4.32 1.44
N ARG A 361 29.07 4.02 2.72
CA ARG A 361 29.64 2.85 3.42
C ARG A 361 29.29 1.51 2.77
N TYR A 362 28.22 1.47 1.96
CA TYR A 362 27.81 0.28 1.23
C TYR A 362 28.50 0.13 -0.12
N ASP A 363 29.24 1.14 -0.57
CA ASP A 363 30.07 1.11 -1.77
C ASP A 363 31.41 0.38 -1.51
N THR A 364 31.30 -0.81 -0.91
CA THR A 364 32.42 -1.72 -0.70
C THR A 364 32.62 -2.60 -1.94
N TRP A 365 33.43 -2.12 -2.87
CA TRP A 365 33.89 -2.90 -4.02
C TRP A 365 34.86 -3.99 -3.54
N LYS A 366 34.36 -5.20 -3.30
CA LYS A 366 35.17 -6.40 -3.06
C LYS A 366 34.75 -7.52 -4.00
#